data_AF-A0A9D6KS31-F1
#
_entry.id   AF-A0A9D6KS31-F1
#
_cell.length_a   1.000
_cell.length_b   1.000
_cell.length_c   1.000
_cell.angle_alpha   90.00
_cell.angle_beta   90.00
_cell.angle_gamma   90.00
#
_symmetry.space_group_name_H-M   'P 1'
#
loop_
_entity.id
_entity.type
_entity.pdbx_description
1 polymer ?
#
loop_
_entity_poly.entity_id
_entity_poly.type
_entity_poly.pdbx_seq_one_letter_code
_entity_poly.pdbx_strand_id
1 'polypeptide(L)'
;MSDTGSPAPRMSDAAKPHPLGVCKACGAITYRKESVNQRCVRNRRGARCSGIVAVATRDACWKQCTSCSGTGKRGDVACTFCRGIGWNLAKPWSL
;
A
#
# COMPACT_ATOMS: atom_id res chain seq x y z
N MET A 1 27.69 -36.30 14.16
CA MET A 1 27.22 -35.08 14.84
C MET A 1 26.90 -34.08 13.74
N SER A 2 25.64 -33.98 13.35
CA SER A 2 25.25 -33.18 12.18
C SER A 2 24.80 -31.81 12.64
N ASP A 3 25.60 -30.81 12.30
CA ASP A 3 25.29 -29.38 12.39
C ASP A 3 23.94 -29.10 11.70
N THR A 4 22.93 -28.82 12.51
CA THR A 4 21.69 -28.22 12.01
C THR A 4 21.75 -26.74 12.38
N GLY A 5 22.38 -25.95 11.50
CA GLY A 5 22.33 -24.51 11.58
C GLY A 5 20.88 -24.05 11.43
N SER A 6 20.23 -23.75 12.56
CA SER A 6 18.93 -23.11 12.60
C SER A 6 18.99 -21.81 11.79
N PRO A 7 18.10 -21.57 10.82
CA PRO A 7 18.04 -20.27 10.17
C PRO A 7 17.66 -19.23 11.23
N ALA A 8 18.45 -18.17 11.31
CA ALA A 8 18.17 -17.03 12.18
C ALA A 8 16.71 -16.56 12.01
N PRO A 9 16.01 -16.16 13.08
CA PRO A 9 14.65 -15.68 12.98
C PRO A 9 14.64 -14.52 11.98
N ARG A 10 13.93 -14.71 10.86
CA ARG A 10 13.68 -13.62 9.90
C ARG A 10 13.03 -12.51 10.69
N MET A 11 13.70 -11.36 10.81
CA MET A 11 13.10 -10.13 11.33
C MET A 11 11.71 -10.01 10.72
N SER A 12 10.68 -10.07 11.57
CA SER A 12 9.30 -9.97 11.13
C SER A 12 9.16 -8.68 10.32
N ASP A 13 8.78 -8.79 9.04
CA ASP A 13 8.52 -7.61 8.22
C ASP A 13 7.51 -6.74 8.96
N ALA A 14 7.88 -5.48 9.22
CA ALA A 14 6.99 -4.54 9.91
C ALA A 14 5.82 -4.14 9.01
N ALA A 15 4.65 -3.90 9.62
CA ALA A 15 3.51 -3.37 8.89
C ALA A 15 3.84 -1.99 8.30
N LYS A 16 3.40 -1.74 7.07
CA LYS A 16 3.61 -0.45 6.40
C LYS A 16 2.72 0.64 7.01
N PRO A 17 3.14 1.93 6.97
CA PRO A 17 2.30 3.02 7.42
C PRO A 17 1.00 3.13 6.58
N HIS A 18 -0.01 3.80 7.11
CA HIS A 18 -1.23 4.13 6.37
C HIS A 18 -0.90 5.10 5.22
N PRO A 19 -1.41 4.86 4.00
CA PRO A 19 -1.29 5.83 2.93
C PRO A 19 -2.08 7.10 3.24
N LEU A 20 -1.54 8.25 2.86
CA LEU A 20 -2.16 9.55 3.12
C LEU A 20 -3.14 9.98 2.03
N GLY A 21 -3.04 9.38 0.84
CA GLY A 21 -3.89 9.72 -0.28
C GLY A 21 -4.02 8.62 -1.31
N VAL A 22 -5.09 8.69 -2.10
CA VAL A 22 -5.35 7.79 -3.23
C VAL A 22 -5.86 8.57 -4.43
N CYS A 23 -5.32 8.32 -5.61
CA CYS A 23 -5.88 8.82 -6.85
C CYS A 23 -7.09 7.97 -7.24
N LYS A 24 -8.29 8.54 -7.18
CA LYS A 24 -9.53 7.82 -7.53
C LYS A 24 -9.59 7.36 -8.99
N ALA A 25 -8.85 8.04 -9.89
CA ALA A 25 -8.81 7.68 -11.30
C ALA A 25 -7.95 6.44 -11.61
N CYS A 26 -6.83 6.24 -10.90
CA CYS A 26 -5.88 5.18 -11.23
C CYS A 26 -5.53 4.24 -10.07
N GLY A 27 -5.98 4.54 -8.85
CA GLY A 27 -5.69 3.79 -7.63
C GLY A 27 -4.27 3.96 -7.10
N ALA A 28 -3.48 4.89 -7.64
CA ALA A 28 -2.15 5.19 -7.09
C ALA A 28 -2.28 5.79 -5.69
N ILE A 29 -1.48 5.30 -4.74
CA ILE A 29 -1.44 5.82 -3.38
C ILE A 29 -0.26 6.77 -3.20
N THR A 30 -0.29 7.56 -2.13
CA THR A 30 0.87 8.35 -1.68
C THR A 30 1.03 8.29 -0.17
N TYR A 31 2.27 8.39 0.29
CA TYR A 31 2.65 8.59 1.69
C TYR A 31 3.17 10.02 1.93
N ARG A 32 3.17 10.87 0.90
CA ARG A 32 3.66 12.25 0.93
C ARG A 32 2.49 13.20 1.08
N LYS A 33 2.53 14.08 2.08
CA LYS A 33 1.44 15.05 2.34
C LYS A 33 1.31 16.02 1.16
N GLU A 34 2.43 16.45 0.62
CA GLU A 34 2.54 17.38 -0.52
C GLU A 34 1.89 16.86 -1.80
N SER A 35 1.72 15.53 -1.93
CA SER A 35 1.06 14.93 -3.10
C SER A 35 -0.46 14.87 -2.98
N VAL A 36 -1.02 15.09 -1.78
CA VAL A 36 -2.46 15.10 -1.55
C VAL A 36 -3.05 16.39 -2.13
N ASN A 37 -4.25 16.29 -2.73
CA ASN A 37 -4.91 17.35 -3.50
C ASN A 37 -4.13 17.83 -4.74
N GLN A 38 -3.04 17.16 -5.09
CA GLN A 38 -2.28 17.42 -6.31
C GLN A 38 -2.66 16.46 -7.43
N ARG A 39 -2.34 16.85 -8.67
CA ARG A 39 -2.47 15.98 -9.83
C ARG A 39 -1.57 14.75 -9.68
N CYS A 40 -2.17 13.58 -9.84
CA CYS A 40 -1.50 12.30 -9.74
C CYS A 40 -0.25 12.27 -10.64
N VAL A 41 0.87 11.87 -10.05
CA VAL A 41 2.18 11.79 -10.73
C VAL A 41 2.37 10.50 -11.51
N ARG A 42 1.44 9.53 -11.37
CA ARG A 42 1.58 8.23 -12.01
C ARG A 42 1.29 8.32 -13.50
N ASN A 43 2.17 7.73 -14.31
CA ASN A 43 1.92 7.54 -15.73
C ASN A 43 1.08 6.28 -15.97
N ARG A 44 0.09 6.40 -16.87
CA ARG A 44 -0.85 5.36 -17.27
C ARG A 44 -0.97 5.43 -18.79
N ARG A 45 -0.66 4.33 -19.49
CA ARG A 45 -0.76 4.22 -20.96
C ARG A 45 -0.02 5.34 -21.70
N GLY A 46 1.23 5.60 -21.30
CA GLY A 46 2.08 6.62 -21.94
C GLY A 46 1.80 8.07 -21.55
N ALA A 47 0.73 8.37 -20.79
CA ALA A 47 0.41 9.73 -20.36
C ALA A 47 0.33 9.86 -18.83
N ARG A 48 0.58 11.06 -18.30
CA ARG A 48 0.37 11.35 -16.88
C ARG A 48 -1.12 11.27 -16.54
N CYS A 49 -1.45 10.56 -15.46
CA CYS A 49 -2.82 10.46 -14.98
C CYS A 49 -3.45 11.84 -14.79
N SER A 50 -4.70 11.99 -15.26
CA SER A 50 -5.49 13.22 -15.13
C SER A 50 -6.17 13.37 -13.77
N GLY A 51 -6.17 12.31 -12.94
CA GLY A 51 -6.84 12.32 -11.65
C GLY A 51 -6.09 13.12 -10.58
N ILE A 52 -6.84 13.60 -9.59
CA ILE A 52 -6.32 14.20 -8.36
C ILE A 52 -6.15 13.11 -7.29
N VAL A 53 -5.12 13.24 -6.46
CA VAL A 53 -4.94 12.41 -5.27
C VAL A 53 -5.87 12.94 -4.17
N ALA A 54 -6.91 12.18 -3.85
CA ALA A 54 -7.83 12.52 -2.77
C ALA A 54 -7.18 12.24 -1.41
N VAL A 55 -7.60 13.00 -0.40
CA VAL A 55 -7.27 12.76 1.00
C VAL A 55 -7.75 11.36 1.42
N ALA A 56 -6.89 10.59 2.05
CA ALA A 56 -7.18 9.25 2.55
C ALA A 56 -6.50 9.01 3.91
N THR A 57 -6.36 10.02 4.75
CA THR A 57 -5.58 9.92 6.00
C THR A 57 -6.31 9.22 7.14
N ARG A 58 -7.64 9.09 7.06
CA ARG A 58 -8.45 8.48 8.13
C ARG A 58 -8.31 6.97 8.11
N ASP A 59 -8.26 6.34 9.28
CA ASP A 59 -8.22 4.87 9.40
C ASP A 59 -9.42 4.21 8.71
N ALA A 60 -10.60 4.83 8.75
CA ALA A 60 -11.79 4.36 8.05
C ALA A 60 -11.62 4.25 6.52
N CYS A 61 -10.63 4.92 5.92
CA CYS A 61 -10.31 4.80 4.50
C CYS A 61 -9.55 3.49 4.18
N TRP A 62 -8.89 2.86 5.15
CA TRP A 62 -8.01 1.73 4.92
C TRP A 62 -8.38 0.53 5.77
N LYS A 63 -8.27 -0.65 5.17
CA LYS A 63 -8.27 -1.92 5.90
C LYS A 63 -6.89 -2.54 5.74
N GLN A 64 -6.26 -2.90 6.85
CA GLN A 64 -5.01 -3.64 6.81
C GLN A 64 -5.21 -4.92 5.99
N CYS A 65 -4.27 -5.22 5.10
CA CYS A 65 -4.35 -6.42 4.30
C CYS A 65 -4.04 -7.64 5.17
N THR A 66 -5.09 -8.39 5.49
CA THR A 66 -5.01 -9.61 6.32
C THR A 66 -4.09 -10.67 5.72
N SER A 67 -4.05 -10.81 4.38
CA SER A 67 -3.20 -11.81 3.71
C SER A 67 -1.70 -11.60 3.91
N CYS A 68 -1.25 -10.39 4.22
CA CYS A 68 0.15 -10.07 4.46
C CYS A 68 0.39 -9.39 5.81
N SER A 69 -0.62 -9.34 6.67
CA SER A 69 -0.58 -8.61 7.95
C SER A 69 -0.03 -7.19 7.83
N GLY A 70 -0.34 -6.47 6.75
CA GLY A 70 0.11 -5.08 6.54
C GLY A 70 1.53 -4.91 5.99
N THR A 71 2.31 -5.97 5.81
CA THR A 71 3.70 -5.88 5.32
C THR A 71 3.78 -5.52 3.83
N GLY A 72 2.72 -5.83 3.09
CA GLY A 72 2.69 -5.73 1.63
C GLY A 72 3.43 -6.87 0.92
N LYS A 73 3.94 -7.88 1.64
CA LYS A 73 4.67 -9.01 1.06
C LYS A 73 4.14 -10.35 1.58
N ARG A 74 4.41 -11.42 0.84
CA ARG A 74 4.23 -12.81 1.30
C ARG A 74 5.51 -13.56 0.97
N GLY A 75 6.40 -13.69 1.95
CA GLY A 75 7.80 -14.04 1.68
C GLY A 75 8.47 -12.92 0.88
N ASP A 76 9.26 -13.28 -0.13
CA ASP A 76 10.04 -12.31 -0.90
C ASP A 76 9.27 -11.62 -2.04
N VAL A 77 8.00 -11.99 -2.24
CA VAL A 77 7.16 -11.45 -3.31
C VAL A 77 6.12 -10.45 -2.80
N ALA A 78 5.77 -9.48 -3.64
CA ALA A 78 4.71 -8.53 -3.35
C ALA A 78 3.36 -9.27 -3.15
N CYS A 79 2.64 -8.90 -2.08
CA CYS A 79 1.33 -9.46 -1.82
C CYS A 79 0.35 -9.06 -2.94
N THR A 80 -0.23 -10.04 -3.62
CA THR A 80 -1.14 -9.82 -4.76
C THR A 80 -2.48 -9.23 -4.33
N PHE A 81 -2.95 -9.54 -3.11
CA PHE A 81 -4.22 -9.04 -2.57
C PHE A 81 -4.25 -7.53 -2.34
N CYS A 82 -3.14 -6.95 -1.85
CA CYS A 82 -2.99 -5.50 -1.68
C CYS A 82 -2.03 -4.87 -2.68
N ARG A 83 -1.54 -5.65 -3.66
CA ARG A 83 -0.57 -5.21 -4.69
C ARG A 83 0.68 -4.55 -4.10
N GLY A 84 1.21 -5.09 -3.01
CA GLY A 84 2.41 -4.56 -2.36
C GLY A 84 2.20 -3.42 -1.36
N ILE A 85 0.96 -2.94 -1.20
CA ILE A 85 0.66 -1.74 -0.40
C ILE A 85 0.65 -2.04 1.10
N GLY A 86 0.24 -3.25 1.49
CA GLY A 86 -0.06 -3.59 2.89
C GLY A 86 -1.48 -3.20 3.32
N TRP A 87 -2.16 -2.38 2.53
CA TRP A 87 -3.47 -1.82 2.85
C TRP A 87 -4.42 -1.97 1.66
N ASN A 88 -5.69 -2.15 1.95
CA ASN A 88 -6.78 -2.15 0.99
C ASN A 88 -7.69 -0.95 1.23
N LEU A 89 -8.18 -0.37 0.14
CA LEU A 89 -9.11 0.74 0.17
C LEU A 89 -10.47 0.28 0.71
N ALA A 90 -10.97 0.87 1.81
CA ALA A 90 -12.19 0.44 2.50
C ALA A 90 -13.45 0.99 1.82
N LYS A 91 -14.34 0.16 1.26
CA LYS A 91 -15.62 0.62 0.68
C LYS A 91 -16.75 0.76 1.73
N PRO A 92 -17.79 1.58 1.48
CA PRO A 92 -17.89 2.61 0.44
C PRO A 92 -17.36 3.95 0.94
N TRP A 93 -16.69 4.69 0.07
CA TRP A 93 -16.22 6.03 0.37
C TRP A 93 -17.39 6.97 0.11
N SER A 94 -18.15 7.33 1.13
CA SER A 94 -18.99 8.52 1.06
C SER A 94 -18.05 9.73 0.93
N LEU A 95 -18.23 10.47 -0.17
CA LEU A 95 -17.75 11.84 -0.33
C LEU A 95 -18.49 12.75 0.66
#